data_AF-A0A921ZB03-F1
#
_entry.id   AF-A0A921ZB03-F1
#
_cell.length_a   1.000
_cell.length_b   1.000
_cell.length_c   1.000
_cell.angle_alpha   90.00
_cell.angle_beta   90.00
_cell.angle_gamma   90.00
#
_symmetry.space_group_name_H-M   'P 1'
#
loop_
_entity.id
_entity.type
_entity.pdbx_description
1 polymer ?
#
loop_
_entity_poly.entity_id
_entity_poly.type
_entity_poly.pdbx_seq_one_letter_code
_entity_poly.pdbx_strand_id
1 'polypeptide(L)'
;MNENKPISEKELLAAIKDLLKKNGHLNKLTAEMRAKVTEILQQRQTSGDKKSGPPALSEEVLLVNELVREYLEWNGYLYTASVMASEAAMPVNKRTRSELCTDVGVRDDEKSSALPLLSNIVTAYTERIKRKISKSKK
;
A
#
# COMPACT_ATOMS: atom_id res chain seq x y z
N MET A 1 -31.86 10.39 40.82
CA MET A 1 -32.60 11.05 39.71
C MET A 1 -31.85 10.73 38.43
N ASN A 2 -32.41 9.88 37.57
CA ASN A 2 -31.79 9.50 36.29
C ASN A 2 -32.09 10.60 35.28
N GLU A 3 -31.10 11.45 34.97
CA GLU A 3 -31.20 12.42 33.89
C GLU A 3 -31.11 11.69 32.56
N ASN A 4 -32.26 11.30 32.02
CA ASN A 4 -32.37 10.87 30.63
C ASN A 4 -32.32 12.13 29.75
N LYS A 5 -31.12 12.71 29.59
CA LYS A 5 -30.89 13.86 28.71
C LYS A 5 -31.20 13.41 27.28
N PRO A 6 -32.15 14.05 26.57
CA PRO A 6 -32.43 13.69 25.20
C PRO A 6 -31.18 13.94 24.36
N ILE A 7 -30.64 12.87 23.77
CA ILE A 7 -29.55 12.95 22.79
C ILE A 7 -30.00 13.94 21.72
N SER A 8 -29.26 15.03 21.55
CA SER A 8 -29.63 16.01 20.54
C SER A 8 -29.45 15.38 19.15
N GLU A 9 -30.23 15.84 18.17
CA GLU A 9 -30.11 15.38 16.78
C GLU A 9 -28.66 15.46 16.26
N LYS A 10 -27.90 16.48 16.69
CA LYS A 10 -26.47 16.64 16.37
C LYS A 10 -25.60 15.54 16.99
N GLU A 11 -25.85 15.17 18.23
CA GLU A 11 -25.10 14.11 18.92
C GLU A 11 -25.38 12.74 18.28
N LEU A 12 -26.64 12.50 17.89
CA LEU A 12 -27.02 11.30 17.15
C LEU A 12 -26.33 11.23 15.78
N LEU A 13 -26.33 12.32 15.02
CA LEU A 13 -25.64 12.43 13.74
C LEU A 13 -24.12 12.20 13.87
N ALA A 14 -23.51 12.75 14.93
CA ALA A 14 -22.10 12.54 15.21
C ALA A 14 -21.80 11.08 15.53
N ALA A 15 -22.60 10.44 16.40
CA ALA A 15 -22.45 9.03 16.75
C ALA A 15 -22.59 8.10 15.54
N ILE A 16 -23.54 8.38 14.63
CA ILE A 16 -23.71 7.61 13.39
C ILE A 16 -22.49 7.78 12.47
N LYS A 17 -21.97 9.00 12.31
CA LYS A 17 -20.75 9.23 11.53
C LYS A 17 -19.55 8.48 12.10
N ASP A 18 -19.37 8.52 13.42
CA ASP A 18 -18.28 7.81 14.08
C ASP A 18 -18.43 6.30 13.96
N LEU A 19 -19.65 5.77 14.02
CA LEU A 19 -19.92 4.35 13.80
C LEU A 19 -19.57 3.93 12.36
N LEU A 20 -19.99 4.72 11.36
CA LEU A 20 -19.66 4.49 9.95
C LEU A 20 -18.15 4.58 9.68
N LYS A 21 -17.45 5.47 10.39
CA LYS A 21 -16.00 5.61 10.32
C LYS A 21 -15.28 4.44 10.98
N LYS A 22 -15.72 4.02 12.17
CA LYS A 22 -15.18 2.88 12.93
C LYS A 22 -15.37 1.57 12.19
N ASN A 23 -16.51 1.39 11.53
CA ASN A 23 -16.80 0.23 10.69
C ASN A 23 -16.20 0.34 9.27
N GLY A 24 -15.36 1.35 9.00
CA GLY A 24 -14.63 1.50 7.74
C GLY A 24 -15.46 1.95 6.52
N HIS A 25 -16.78 2.09 6.64
CA HIS A 25 -17.67 2.45 5.53
C HIS A 25 -17.38 3.87 5.02
N LEU A 26 -17.18 4.82 5.94
CA LEU A 26 -16.87 6.20 5.57
C LEU A 26 -15.48 6.31 4.91
N ASN A 27 -14.52 5.53 5.39
CA ASN A 27 -13.17 5.47 4.81
C ASN A 27 -13.20 4.85 3.40
N LYS A 28 -14.00 3.80 3.20
CA LYS A 28 -14.22 3.17 1.89
C LYS A 28 -14.78 4.18 0.88
N LEU A 29 -15.86 4.87 1.23
CA LEU A 29 -16.46 5.88 0.35
C LEU A 29 -15.47 7.02 0.04
N THR A 30 -14.69 7.44 1.03
CA THR A 30 -13.66 8.48 0.84
C THR A 30 -12.54 8.00 -0.08
N ALA A 31 -12.12 6.74 0.04
CA ALA A 31 -11.10 6.13 -0.81
C ALA A 31 -11.61 5.96 -2.25
N GLU A 32 -12.84 5.49 -2.44
CA GLU A 32 -13.48 5.39 -3.75
C GLU A 32 -13.62 6.76 -4.43
N MET A 33 -14.02 7.78 -3.66
CA MET A 33 -14.08 9.16 -4.15
C MET A 33 -12.69 9.66 -4.55
N ARG A 34 -11.66 9.44 -3.71
CA ARG A 34 -10.27 9.81 -4.04
C ARG A 34 -9.81 9.12 -5.31
N ALA A 35 -10.05 7.82 -5.45
CA ALA A 35 -9.69 7.05 -6.64
C ALA A 35 -10.34 7.63 -7.90
N LYS A 36 -11.64 7.96 -7.86
CA LYS A 36 -12.33 8.59 -9.00
C LYS A 36 -11.86 10.00 -9.31
N VAL A 37 -11.58 10.82 -8.30
CA VAL A 37 -11.00 12.16 -8.51
C VAL A 37 -9.63 12.03 -9.17
N THR A 38 -8.78 11.12 -8.68
CA THR A 38 -7.45 10.88 -9.23
C THR A 38 -7.53 10.36 -10.66
N GLU A 39 -8.41 9.41 -10.97
CA GLU A 39 -8.63 8.91 -12.34
C GLU A 39 -8.97 10.06 -13.31
N ILE A 40 -9.88 10.95 -12.91
CA ILE A 40 -10.28 12.12 -13.73
C ILE A 40 -9.10 13.10 -13.89
N LEU A 41 -8.32 13.32 -12.83
CA LEU A 41 -7.13 14.18 -12.89
C LEU A 41 -6.06 13.57 -13.81
N GLN A 42 -5.86 12.26 -13.78
CA GLN A 42 -4.88 11.54 -14.58
C GLN A 42 -5.27 11.51 -16.06
N GLN A 43 -6.57 11.33 -16.38
CA GLN A 43 -7.10 11.49 -17.74
C GLN A 43 -6.81 12.89 -18.29
N ARG A 44 -6.98 13.94 -17.48
CA ARG A 44 -6.63 15.32 -17.87
C ARG A 44 -5.13 15.56 -18.04
N GLN A 45 -4.29 14.93 -17.23
CA GLN A 45 -2.82 15.02 -17.35
C GLN A 45 -2.29 14.29 -18.59
N THR A 46 -2.94 13.20 -19.02
CA THR A 46 -2.53 12.47 -20.23
C THR A 46 -2.93 13.13 -21.55
N SER A 47 -3.86 14.11 -21.50
CA SER A 47 -4.33 14.85 -22.68
C SER A 47 -3.63 16.21 -22.90
N GLY A 48 -2.76 16.63 -21.98
CA GLY A 48 -1.91 17.82 -22.12
C GLY A 48 -0.49 17.58 -21.58
N ASP A 49 0.49 17.59 -22.49
CA ASP A 49 1.94 17.48 -22.24
C ASP A 49 2.45 16.19 -21.54
N LYS A 50 3.06 15.32 -22.36
CA LYS A 50 3.69 14.02 -22.01
C LYS A 50 4.90 14.07 -21.03
N LYS A 51 5.01 15.06 -20.14
CA LYS A 51 6.22 15.26 -19.32
C LYS A 51 6.05 15.25 -17.79
N SER A 52 4.84 15.21 -17.25
CA SER A 52 4.62 15.30 -15.79
C SER A 52 3.87 14.12 -15.14
N GLY A 53 3.47 13.11 -15.93
CA GLY A 53 2.84 11.91 -15.38
C GLY A 53 3.83 11.05 -14.59
N PRO A 54 3.35 10.18 -13.66
CA PRO A 54 4.18 9.15 -13.06
C PRO A 54 4.88 8.32 -14.14
N PRO A 55 6.06 7.74 -13.84
CA PRO A 55 6.81 6.93 -14.80
C PRO A 55 5.92 5.89 -15.47
N ALA A 56 6.18 5.58 -16.74
CA ALA A 56 5.53 4.46 -17.41
C ALA A 56 5.72 3.19 -16.57
N LEU A 57 4.66 2.36 -16.47
CA LEU A 57 4.67 1.11 -15.72
C LEU A 57 5.57 0.07 -16.40
N SER A 58 6.89 0.24 -16.26
CA SER A 58 7.86 -0.79 -16.62
C SER A 58 7.74 -1.99 -15.67
N GLU A 59 8.26 -3.14 -16.10
CA GLU A 59 8.31 -4.35 -15.27
C GLU A 59 9.02 -4.10 -13.93
N GLU A 60 10.08 -3.28 -13.94
CA GLU A 60 10.80 -2.90 -12.72
C GLU A 60 9.94 -2.07 -11.76
N VAL A 61 9.22 -1.08 -12.27
CA VAL A 61 8.30 -0.25 -11.46
C VAL A 61 7.17 -1.11 -10.89
N LEU A 62 6.61 -2.01 -11.72
CA LEU A 62 5.57 -2.94 -11.27
C LEU A 62 6.09 -3.89 -10.18
N LEU A 63 7.30 -4.44 -10.34
CA LEU A 63 7.92 -5.29 -9.31
C LEU A 63 8.09 -4.53 -7.99
N VAL A 64 8.59 -3.29 -8.02
CA VAL A 64 8.73 -2.47 -6.82
C VAL A 64 7.37 -2.20 -6.18
N ASN A 65 6.37 -1.80 -6.96
CA ASN A 65 5.03 -1.54 -6.45
C ASN A 65 4.39 -2.78 -5.84
N GLU A 66 4.60 -3.95 -6.44
CA GLU A 66 4.17 -5.25 -5.92
C GLU A 66 4.84 -5.60 -4.59
N LEU A 67 6.15 -5.35 -4.45
CA LEU A 67 6.88 -5.52 -3.18
C LEU A 67 6.38 -4.55 -2.10
N VAL A 68 6.09 -3.30 -2.45
CA VAL A 68 5.51 -2.32 -1.51
C VAL A 68 4.11 -2.77 -1.10
N ARG A 69 3.29 -3.23 -2.05
CA ARG A 69 1.94 -3.71 -1.74
C ARG A 69 1.98 -4.91 -0.80
N GLU A 70 2.86 -5.89 -1.05
CA GLU A 70 3.07 -7.04 -0.16
C GLU A 70 3.46 -6.59 1.25
N TYR A 71 4.39 -5.64 1.36
CA TYR A 71 4.78 -5.08 2.65
C TYR A 71 3.62 -4.40 3.38
N LEU A 72 2.84 -3.56 2.67
CA LEU A 72 1.70 -2.88 3.25
C LEU A 72 0.64 -3.88 3.72
N GLU A 73 0.34 -4.90 2.93
CA GLU A 73 -0.65 -5.92 3.27
C GLU A 73 -0.20 -6.79 4.44
N TRP A 74 1.07 -7.21 4.45
CA TRP A 74 1.65 -7.97 5.56
C TRP A 74 1.55 -7.22 6.89
N ASN A 75 1.80 -5.90 6.88
CA ASN A 75 1.69 -5.05 8.08
C ASN A 75 0.24 -4.63 8.41
N GLY A 76 -0.76 -5.08 7.64
CA GLY A 76 -2.17 -4.76 7.87
C GLY A 76 -2.62 -3.39 7.35
N TYR A 77 -1.82 -2.71 6.53
CA TYR A 77 -2.16 -1.41 5.92
C TYR A 77 -3.03 -1.57 4.66
N LEU A 78 -4.10 -2.36 4.76
CA LEU A 78 -4.90 -2.82 3.62
C LEU A 78 -5.51 -1.67 2.80
N TYR A 79 -5.97 -0.61 3.47
CA TYR A 79 -6.55 0.55 2.78
C TYR A 79 -5.49 1.34 1.99
N THR A 80 -4.32 1.54 2.58
CA THR A 80 -3.20 2.20 1.91
C THR A 80 -2.75 1.40 0.69
N ALA A 81 -2.65 0.07 0.82
CA ALA A 81 -2.35 -0.83 -0.29
C ALA A 81 -3.37 -0.71 -1.44
N SER A 82 -4.66 -0.65 -1.10
CA SER A 82 -5.73 -0.49 -2.10
C SER A 82 -5.66 0.85 -2.83
N VAL A 83 -5.43 1.96 -2.11
CA VAL A 83 -5.32 3.29 -2.71
C VAL A 83 -4.08 3.36 -3.60
N MET A 84 -2.93 2.91 -3.11
CA MET A 84 -1.68 2.87 -3.87
C MET A 84 -1.81 2.06 -5.16
N ALA A 85 -2.40 0.87 -5.11
CA ALA A 85 -2.59 0.04 -6.29
C ALA A 85 -3.46 0.73 -7.36
N SER A 86 -4.50 1.47 -6.92
CA SER A 86 -5.33 2.26 -7.82
C SER A 86 -4.57 3.47 -8.40
N GLU A 87 -3.81 4.19 -7.59
CA GLU A 87 -3.03 5.37 -8.01
C GLU A 87 -1.92 5.00 -9.00
N ALA A 88 -1.26 3.87 -8.77
CA ALA A 88 -0.23 3.33 -9.63
C ALA A 88 -0.79 2.58 -10.86
N ALA A 89 -2.11 2.55 -11.06
CA ALA A 89 -2.76 1.78 -12.12
C ALA A 89 -2.26 0.33 -12.22
N MET A 90 -2.03 -0.30 -11.06
CA MET A 90 -1.57 -1.68 -10.98
C MET A 90 -2.63 -2.66 -11.47
N PRO A 91 -2.23 -3.83 -12.02
CA PRO A 91 -3.16 -4.90 -12.33
C PRO A 91 -3.98 -5.31 -11.10
N VAL A 92 -5.26 -5.62 -11.34
CA VAL A 92 -6.17 -6.14 -10.31
C VAL A 92 -5.68 -7.50 -9.79
N ASN A 93 -5.12 -8.32 -10.69
CA ASN A 93 -4.53 -9.61 -10.35
C ASN A 93 -3.25 -9.40 -9.57
N LYS A 94 -3.26 -9.87 -8.33
CA LYS A 94 -2.12 -9.75 -7.43
C LYS A 94 -1.05 -10.77 -7.77
N ARG A 95 0.22 -10.36 -7.76
CA ARG A 95 1.32 -11.31 -7.77
C ARG A 95 1.40 -12.00 -6.41
N THR A 96 1.58 -13.30 -6.46
CA THR A 96 1.81 -14.14 -5.29
C THR A 96 3.21 -13.90 -4.75
N ARG A 97 3.38 -14.14 -3.46
CA ARG A 97 4.70 -14.05 -2.82
C ARG A 97 5.75 -14.95 -3.47
N SER A 98 5.36 -16.15 -3.93
CA SER A 98 6.26 -17.07 -4.64
C SER A 98 6.76 -16.51 -5.97
N GLU A 99 5.91 -15.82 -6.72
CA GLU A 99 6.31 -15.14 -7.96
C GLU A 99 7.29 -14.02 -7.66
N LEU A 100 7.00 -13.20 -6.65
CA LEU A 100 7.89 -12.10 -6.25
C LEU A 100 9.25 -12.62 -5.78
N CYS A 101 9.29 -13.67 -4.97
CA CYS A 101 10.52 -14.33 -4.52
C CYS A 101 11.38 -14.82 -5.70
N THR A 102 10.74 -15.34 -6.75
CA THR A 102 11.43 -15.79 -7.96
C THR A 102 12.08 -14.63 -8.69
N ASP A 103 11.36 -13.52 -8.86
CA ASP A 103 11.86 -12.32 -9.53
C ASP A 103 13.03 -11.66 -8.80
N VAL A 104 12.97 -11.59 -7.46
CA VAL A 104 14.03 -10.93 -6.67
C VAL A 104 15.19 -11.87 -6.32
N GLY A 105 15.08 -13.16 -6.65
CA GLY A 105 16.10 -14.17 -6.37
C GLY A 105 16.28 -14.47 -4.87
N VAL A 106 15.20 -14.43 -4.09
CA VAL A 106 15.22 -14.72 -2.65
C VAL A 106 14.43 -16.01 -2.38
N ARG A 107 14.95 -16.87 -1.49
CA ARG A 107 14.22 -18.07 -1.03
C ARG A 107 13.19 -17.68 0.04
N ASP A 108 11.98 -18.22 -0.08
CA ASP A 108 10.95 -18.15 0.97
C ASP A 108 11.06 -19.43 1.83
N ASP A 109 11.91 -19.41 2.84
CA ASP A 109 11.97 -20.46 3.87
C ASP A 109 11.17 -20.06 5.12
N GLU A 110 10.94 -21.00 6.07
CA GLU A 110 10.08 -20.76 7.25
C GLU A 110 10.45 -19.50 8.05
N LYS A 111 11.74 -19.15 8.10
CA LYS A 111 12.21 -17.94 8.79
C LYS A 111 11.92 -16.68 7.96
N SER A 112 12.07 -16.79 6.65
CA SER A 112 11.82 -15.70 5.69
C SER A 112 10.32 -15.39 5.56
N SER A 113 9.45 -16.40 5.61
CA SER A 113 8.00 -16.23 5.53
C SER A 113 7.39 -15.49 6.73
N ALA A 114 8.13 -15.42 7.84
CA ALA A 114 7.73 -14.71 9.06
C ALA A 114 7.89 -13.19 8.98
N LEU A 115 8.36 -12.64 7.85
CA LEU A 115 8.58 -11.21 7.63
C LEU A 115 8.10 -10.80 6.22
N PRO A 116 7.79 -9.52 5.98
CA PRO A 116 7.56 -9.00 4.63
C PRO A 116 8.74 -9.29 3.71
N LEU A 117 8.46 -9.60 2.46
CA LEU A 117 9.51 -9.91 1.48
C LEU A 117 10.44 -8.71 1.29
N LEU A 118 9.89 -7.50 1.26
CA LEU A 118 10.68 -6.26 1.16
C LEU A 118 11.69 -6.14 2.32
N SER A 119 11.30 -6.51 3.55
CA SER A 119 12.18 -6.50 4.72
C SER A 119 13.31 -7.54 4.61
N ASN A 120 13.02 -8.72 4.05
CA ASN A 120 14.03 -9.74 3.79
C ASN A 120 15.07 -9.27 2.76
N ILE A 121 14.62 -8.63 1.68
CA ILE A 121 15.50 -8.08 0.63
C ILE A 121 16.44 -7.03 1.23
N VAL A 122 15.91 -6.07 1.99
CA VAL A 122 16.70 -5.00 2.61
C VAL A 122 17.73 -5.56 3.59
N THR A 123 17.33 -6.54 4.41
CA THR A 123 18.23 -7.23 5.34
C THR A 123 19.36 -7.95 4.60
N ALA A 124 19.02 -8.73 3.57
CA ALA A 124 19.99 -9.48 2.78
C ALA A 124 21.01 -8.56 2.09
N TYR A 125 20.55 -7.45 1.51
CA TYR A 125 21.40 -6.45 0.88
C TYR A 125 22.34 -5.77 1.90
N THR A 126 21.79 -5.35 3.05
CA THR A 126 22.54 -4.69 4.12
C THR A 126 23.64 -5.59 4.68
N GLU A 127 23.33 -6.86 4.96
CA GLU A 127 24.32 -7.83 5.44
C GLU A 127 25.39 -8.17 4.39
N ARG A 128 25.03 -8.15 3.10
CA ARG A 128 26.01 -8.28 2.01
C ARG A 128 26.98 -7.10 1.98
N ILE A 129 26.49 -5.87 2.13
CA ILE A 129 27.34 -4.67 2.18
C ILE A 129 28.28 -4.71 3.38
N LYS A 130 27.76 -4.97 4.59
CA LYS A 130 28.58 -5.06 5.81
C LYS A 130 29.74 -6.04 5.65
N ARG A 131 29.49 -7.22 5.05
CA ARG A 131 30.52 -8.22 4.75
C ARG A 131 31.55 -7.77 3.73
N LYS A 132 31.17 -6.97 2.72
CA LYS A 132 32.14 -6.39 1.77
C LYS A 132 33.04 -5.37 2.44
N ILE A 133 32.47 -4.49 3.26
CA ILE A 133 33.21 -3.46 4.00
C ILE A 133 34.20 -4.10 4.98
N SER A 134 33.78 -5.15 5.72
CA SER A 134 34.67 -5.83 6.67
C SER A 134 35.83 -6.56 5.99
N LYS A 135 35.60 -7.15 4.80
CA LYS A 135 36.67 -7.77 3.99
C LYS A 135 37.65 -6.76 3.40
N SER A 136 37.20 -5.54 3.09
CA SER A 136 38.06 -4.48 2.53
C SER A 136 38.94 -3.79 3.58
N LYS A 137 38.64 -3.96 4.88
CA LYS A 137 39.40 -3.42 6.00
C LYS A 137 40.47 -4.37 6.55
N LYS A 138 40.59 -5.57 5.97
CA LYS A 138 41.49 -6.64 6.39
C LYS A 138 42.51 -6.90 5.29
#